data_AF-A0A552CFR4-F1
#
_entry.id   AF-A0A552CFR4-F1
#
_cell.length_a   1.000
_cell.length_b   1.000
_cell.length_c   1.000
_cell.angle_alpha   90.00
_cell.angle_beta   90.00
_cell.angle_gamma   90.00
#
_symmetry.space_group_name_H-M   'P 1'
#
loop_
_entity.id
_entity.type
_entity.pdbx_description
1 polymer ?
#
loop_
_entity_poly.entity_id
_entity_poly.type
_entity_poly.pdbx_seq_one_letter_code
_entity_poly.pdbx_strand_id
1 'polypeptide(L)' 'GLERGLQEGERLVVENLLRVRFGELDPEIQAIISRILQLSPEEFTPLLLQYSKQELLKRFPPEKSREN' A
#
# COMPACT_ATOMS: atom_id res chain seq x y z
N GLY A 1 -6.97 21.83 -2.51
CA GLY A 1 -6.87 21.64 -3.97
C GLY A 1 -5.68 20.77 -4.31
N LEU A 2 -4.48 21.25 -4.02
CA LEU A 2 -3.20 20.59 -4.31
C LEU A 2 -2.97 19.32 -3.47
N GLU A 3 -3.30 19.34 -2.18
CA GLU A 3 -3.05 18.22 -1.25
C GLU A 3 -3.85 16.96 -1.63
N ARG A 4 -5.10 17.12 -2.10
CA ARG A 4 -5.91 15.99 -2.58
C ARG A 4 -5.37 15.41 -3.89
N GLY A 5 -4.83 16.25 -4.77
CA GLY A 5 -4.22 15.79 -6.02
C GLY A 5 -2.92 15.02 -5.78
N LEU A 6 -2.14 15.41 -4.77
CA LEU A 6 -0.94 14.68 -4.38
C LEU A 6 -1.29 13.30 -3.82
N GLN A 7 -2.22 13.22 -2.87
CA GLN A 7 -2.62 11.94 -2.26
C GLN A 7 -3.20 10.94 -3.27
N GLU A 8 -4.04 11.41 -4.21
CA GLU A 8 -4.57 10.54 -5.27
C GLU A 8 -3.47 10.09 -6.24
N GLY A 9 -2.49 10.97 -6.52
CA GLY A 9 -1.31 10.61 -7.32
C GLY A 9 -0.44 9.55 -6.64
N GLU A 10 -0.15 9.72 -5.35
CA GLU A 10 0.61 8.74 -4.55
C GLU A 10 -0.12 7.40 -4.51
N ARG A 11 -1.43 7.42 -4.30
CA ARG A 11 -2.27 6.23 -4.32
C ARG A 11 -2.18 5.48 -5.65
N LEU A 12 -2.34 6.19 -6.77
CA LEU A 12 -2.22 5.59 -8.11
C LEU A 12 -0.84 4.97 -8.35
N VAL A 13 0.22 5.62 -7.89
CA VAL A 13 1.59 5.10 -7.99
C VAL A 13 1.74 3.82 -7.18
N VAL A 14 1.25 3.79 -5.93
CA VAL A 14 1.30 2.61 -5.06
C VAL A 14 0.50 1.45 -5.66
N GLU A 15 -0.74 1.70 -6.09
CA GLU A 15 -1.59 0.68 -6.73
C GLU A 15 -0.95 0.09 -7.98
N ASN A 16 -0.41 0.94 -8.87
CA ASN A 16 0.24 0.46 -10.08
C ASN A 16 1.51 -0.32 -9.79
N LEU A 17 2.33 0.13 -8.84
CA LEU A 17 3.56 -0.58 -8.45
C LEU A 17 3.22 -1.97 -7.89
N LEU A 18 2.28 -2.04 -6.96
CA LEU A 18 1.81 -3.31 -6.41
C LEU A 18 1.26 -4.23 -7.51
N ARG A 19 0.53 -3.67 -8.48
CA ARG A 19 -0.02 -4.45 -9.61
C ARG A 19 1.08 -5.03 -10.51
N VAL A 20 2.11 -4.24 -10.79
CA VAL A 20 3.28 -4.69 -11.57
C VAL A 20 4.06 -5.78 -10.82
N ARG A 21 4.14 -5.70 -9.48
CA ARG A 21 4.92 -6.64 -8.67
C ARG A 21 4.19 -7.93 -8.33
N PHE A 22 2.91 -7.85 -8.00
CA PHE A 22 2.13 -8.96 -7.45
C PHE A 22 1.00 -9.43 -8.36
N GLY A 23 0.73 -8.72 -9.45
CA GLY A 23 -0.40 -9.01 -10.33
C GLY A 23 -1.69 -8.36 -9.83
N GLU A 24 -2.79 -9.11 -9.81
CA GLU A 24 -4.07 -8.57 -9.32
C GLU A 24 -3.97 -8.18 -7.84
N LEU A 25 -4.58 -7.04 -7.48
CA LEU A 25 -4.58 -6.56 -6.09
C LEU A 25 -5.74 -7.18 -5.32
N ASP A 26 -5.45 -8.20 -4.53
CA ASP A 26 -6.43 -8.82 -3.66
C ASP A 26 -6.98 -7.82 -2.62
N PRO A 27 -8.20 -8.06 -2.08
CA PRO A 27 -8.82 -7.19 -1.08
C PRO A 27 -7.94 -6.92 0.15
N GLU A 28 -7.14 -7.91 0.56
CA GLU A 28 -6.20 -7.75 1.68
C GLU A 28 -5.12 -6.73 1.37
N ILE A 29 -4.58 -6.71 0.14
CA ILE A 29 -3.57 -5.72 -0.27
C ILE A 29 -4.21 -4.35 -0.43
N GLN A 30 -5.39 -4.27 -1.02
CA GLN A 30 -6.10 -2.99 -1.15
C GLN A 30 -6.38 -2.35 0.22
N ALA A 31 -6.73 -3.16 1.22
CA ALA A 31 -7.00 -2.68 2.58
C ALA A 31 -5.78 -2.05 3.27
N ILE A 32 -4.55 -2.38 2.85
CA ILE A 32 -3.33 -1.87 3.47
C ILE A 32 -2.77 -0.64 2.76
N ILE A 33 -3.22 -0.33 1.54
CA ILE A 33 -2.74 0.82 0.74
C ILE A 33 -2.94 2.14 1.51
N SER A 34 -4.10 2.34 2.13
CA SER A 34 -4.36 3.54 2.94
C SER A 34 -3.40 3.68 4.12
N ARG A 35 -2.89 2.58 4.68
CA ARG A 35 -1.88 2.59 5.75
C ARG A 35 -0.48 2.88 5.21
N ILE A 36 -0.16 2.35 4.03
CA ILE A 36 1.11 2.61 3.35
C ILE A 36 1.22 4.10 2.97
N LEU A 37 0.13 4.71 2.50
CA LEU A 37 0.06 6.13 2.15
C LEU A 37 0.11 7.09 3.35
N GLN A 38 0.07 6.58 4.60
CA GLN A 38 0.36 7.40 5.78
C GLN A 38 1.86 7.63 5.95
N LEU A 39 2.69 6.85 5.28
CA LEU A 39 4.13 7.02 5.24
C LEU A 39 4.50 7.98 4.10
N SER A 40 5.65 8.65 4.23
CA SER A 40 6.20 9.46 3.14
C SER A 40 6.67 8.57 1.98
N PRO A 41 6.76 9.10 0.74
CA PRO A 41 7.29 8.36 -0.41
C PRO A 41 8.64 7.69 -0.17
N GLU A 42 9.53 8.36 0.55
CA GLU A 42 10.86 7.85 0.89
C GLU A 42 10.82 6.63 1.84
N GLU A 43 9.75 6.52 2.63
CA GLU A 43 9.52 5.41 3.57
C GLU A 43 8.81 4.24 2.89
N PHE A 44 7.74 4.49 2.11
CA PHE A 44 6.99 3.40 1.50
C PHE A 44 7.65 2.83 0.25
N THR A 45 8.37 3.62 -0.55
CA THR A 45 9.01 3.14 -1.80
C THR A 45 9.93 1.94 -1.57
N PRO A 46 10.89 1.97 -0.61
CA PRO A 46 11.72 0.80 -0.35
C PRO A 46 10.92 -0.38 0.17
N LEU A 47 9.87 -0.16 0.97
CA LEU A 47 8.99 -1.25 1.44
C LEU A 47 8.31 -1.95 0.26
N LEU A 48 7.71 -1.19 -0.66
CA LEU A 48 7.05 -1.75 -1.84
C LEU A 48 8.00 -2.47 -2.80
N LEU A 49 9.27 -2.05 -2.85
CA LEU A 49 10.28 -2.64 -3.73
C LEU A 49 11.01 -3.84 -3.13
N GLN A 50 11.15 -3.90 -1.80
CA GLN A 50 11.94 -4.92 -1.12
C GLN A 50 11.06 -6.02 -0.52
N TYR A 51 9.84 -5.68 -0.10
CA TYR A 51 9.00 -6.61 0.66
C TYR A 51 8.16 -7.47 -0.29
N SER A 52 7.95 -8.71 0.10
CA SER A 52 6.96 -9.58 -0.54
C SER A 52 5.55 -9.18 -0.14
N LYS A 53 4.54 -9.64 -0.89
CA LYS A 53 3.12 -9.46 -0.56
C LYS A 53 2.82 -9.86 0.89
N GLN A 54 3.32 -11.02 1.33
CA GLN A 54 3.11 -11.51 2.69
C GLN A 54 3.79 -10.63 3.74
N GLU A 55 4.99 -10.13 3.46
CA GLU A 55 5.72 -9.27 4.40
C GLU A 55 5.04 -7.90 4.55
N LEU A 56 4.47 -7.36 3.46
CA LEU A 56 3.64 -6.16 3.51
C LEU A 56 2.38 -6.37 4.36
N LEU A 57 1.69 -7.50 4.19
CA LEU A 57 0.50 -7.83 4.99
C LEU A 57 0.83 -8.06 6.47
N LYS A 58 2.00 -8.62 6.79
CA LYS A 58 2.46 -8.75 8.18
C LYS A 58 2.76 -7.38 8.81
N ARG A 59 3.40 -6.48 8.04
CA ARG A 59 3.77 -5.14 8.50
C ARG A 59 2.55 -4.23 8.63
N PHE A 60 1.60 -4.36 7.72
CA PHE A 60 0.35 -3.61 7.69
C PHE A 60 -0.80 -4.63 7.73
N PRO A 61 -1.21 -5.14 8.89
CA PRO A 61 -2.33 -6.06 8.95
C PRO A 61 -3.62 -5.33 8.58
N PRO A 62 -4.48 -5.91 7.71
CA PRO A 62 -5.76 -5.31 7.37
C PRO A 62 -6.63 -5.24 8.64
N GLU A 63 -7.47 -4.21 8.77
CA GLU A 63 -8.23 -3.95 10.01
C GLU A 63 -9.18 -5.10 10.37
N LYS A 64 -9.63 -5.87 9.37
CA LYS A 64 -10.41 -7.09 9.52
C LYS A 64 -9.71 -8.20 10.33
N SER A 65 -8.38 -8.15 10.48
CA SER A 65 -7.62 -9.14 11.25
C SER A 65 -7.56 -8.84 12.75
N ARG A 66 -8.11 -7.71 13.22
CA ARG A 66 -8.14 -7.33 14.64
C ARG A 66 -9.45 -7.65 15.35
N GLU A 67 -10.43 -8.22 14.64
CA GLU A 67 -11.69 -8.68 15.23
C GLU A 67 -11.67 -10.21 15.28
N ASN A 68 -10.96 -10.77 16.26
CA ASN A 68 -11.12 -12.12 16.82
C ASN A 68 -10.47 -12.16 18.20
#